data_AF-A0A7C1VUV4-F1
#
_entry.id   AF-A0A7C1VUV4-F1
#
_cell.length_a   1.000
_cell.length_b   1.000
_cell.length_c   1.000
_cell.angle_alpha   90.00
_cell.angle_beta   90.00
_cell.angle_gamma   90.00
#
_symmetry.space_group_name_H-M   'P 1'
#
loop_
_entity.id
_entity.type
_entity.pdbx_description
1 polymer ?
#
loop_
_entity_poly.entity_id
_entity_poly.type
_entity_poly.pdbx_seq_one_letter_code
_entity_poly.pdbx_strand_id
1 'polypeptide(L)'
;MYLQAWVTAYFIAAIFCILTARLFIKSKNTSRLLLGYLVIASGCWALLDGLTQILNPEISLVIQNGALFVSAFVAFLFFFLSYSFIKHIERKTLYLLVLIPLFVGLLFSLFGDIYYSAERVYMNGFSYVHMIYNDVNYTLTVSILFILILAGFILIGIAVKTTRDETLRKNIKFFTAGTLTAVASTYILGSGEVLYHLPPLSSIAISIGIAISSLSFKTKRHGEPTRPI
;
A
#
# COMPACT_ATOMS: atom_id res chain seq x y z
N MET A 1 -23.06 -18.46 -3.81
CA MET A 1 -22.10 -17.82 -2.88
C MET A 1 -22.63 -16.43 -2.56
N TYR A 2 -23.07 -16.17 -1.34
CA TYR A 2 -23.55 -14.83 -0.95
C TYR A 2 -22.34 -13.96 -0.63
N LEU A 3 -22.24 -12.77 -1.24
CA LEU A 3 -21.20 -11.79 -0.93
C LEU A 3 -21.36 -11.35 0.53
N GLN A 4 -20.39 -11.67 1.38
CA GLN A 4 -20.42 -11.29 2.80
C GLN A 4 -20.13 -9.79 2.92
N ALA A 5 -20.86 -9.09 3.81
CA ALA A 5 -20.79 -7.63 3.91
C ALA A 5 -19.38 -7.07 4.17
N TRP A 6 -18.55 -7.80 4.92
CA TRP A 6 -17.16 -7.40 5.18
C TRP A 6 -16.29 -7.47 3.92
N VAL A 7 -16.61 -8.34 2.96
CA VAL A 7 -15.88 -8.45 1.68
C VAL A 7 -16.16 -7.21 0.80
N THR A 8 -17.33 -6.58 0.94
CA THR A 8 -17.66 -5.33 0.26
C THR A 8 -16.70 -4.19 0.65
N ALA A 9 -16.14 -4.22 1.86
CA ALA A 9 -15.24 -3.18 2.36
C ALA A 9 -13.94 -3.06 1.55
N TYR A 10 -13.41 -4.17 1.01
CA TYR A 10 -12.24 -4.16 0.10
C TYR A 10 -12.51 -3.35 -1.16
N PHE A 11 -13.67 -3.58 -1.79
CA PHE A 11 -14.06 -2.88 -3.01
C PHE A 11 -14.34 -1.40 -2.75
N ILE A 12 -14.96 -1.07 -1.62
CA ILE A 12 -15.15 0.33 -1.19
C ILE A 12 -13.79 1.01 -1.00
N ALA A 13 -12.84 0.35 -0.34
CA ALA A 13 -11.49 0.88 -0.15
C ALA A 13 -10.75 1.08 -1.48
N ALA A 14 -10.84 0.12 -2.39
CA ALA A 14 -10.27 0.22 -3.74
C ALA A 14 -10.86 1.39 -4.53
N ILE A 15 -12.19 1.53 -4.55
CA ILE A 15 -12.88 2.64 -5.22
C ILE A 15 -12.45 3.98 -4.61
N PHE A 16 -12.40 4.09 -3.28
CA PHE A 16 -11.97 5.29 -2.59
C PHE A 16 -10.54 5.70 -2.96
N CYS A 17 -9.63 4.72 -3.04
CA CYS A 17 -8.26 4.93 -3.49
C CYS A 17 -8.21 5.43 -4.94
N ILE A 18 -8.93 4.78 -5.87
CA ILE A 18 -9.00 5.18 -7.27
C ILE A 18 -9.51 6.62 -7.41
N LEU A 19 -10.57 6.98 -6.68
CA LEU A 19 -11.12 8.34 -6.68
C LEU A 19 -10.12 9.36 -6.14
N THR A 20 -9.43 9.04 -5.06
CA THR A 20 -8.41 9.89 -4.45
C THR A 20 -7.21 10.09 -5.37
N ALA A 21 -6.72 9.03 -6.01
CA ALA A 21 -5.57 9.07 -6.89
C ALA A 21 -5.75 9.97 -8.12
N ARG A 22 -7.00 10.14 -8.60
CA ARG A 22 -7.32 11.05 -9.71
C ARG A 22 -6.89 12.50 -9.44
N LEU A 23 -6.76 12.91 -8.18
CA LEU A 23 -6.27 14.24 -7.77
C LEU A 23 -4.77 14.44 -8.03
N PHE A 24 -4.03 13.36 -8.24
CA PHE A 24 -2.57 13.35 -8.25
C PHE A 24 -1.97 12.81 -9.55
N ILE A 25 -2.60 11.81 -10.17
CA ILE A 25 -2.04 11.08 -11.32
C ILE A 25 -1.86 11.92 -12.59
N LYS A 26 -2.58 13.04 -12.72
CA LYS A 26 -2.45 13.98 -13.84
C LYS A 26 -1.45 15.10 -13.58
N SER A 27 -0.74 15.07 -12.44
CA SER A 27 0.20 16.13 -12.08
C SER A 27 1.48 16.04 -12.92
N LYS A 28 2.04 17.21 -13.26
CA LYS A 28 3.39 17.32 -13.84
C LYS A 28 4.50 17.17 -12.78
N ASN A 29 4.19 17.37 -11.49
CA ASN A 29 5.14 17.21 -10.40
C ASN A 29 5.33 15.72 -10.07
N THR A 30 6.58 15.25 -10.06
CA THR A 30 6.92 13.83 -9.86
C THR A 30 6.49 13.31 -8.49
N SER A 31 6.67 14.08 -7.41
CA SER A 31 6.27 13.68 -6.05
C SER A 31 4.75 13.49 -5.96
N ARG A 32 3.97 14.36 -6.61
CA ARG A 32 2.52 14.18 -6.70
C ARG A 32 2.15 12.96 -7.53
N LEU A 33 2.84 12.72 -8.65
CA LEU A 33 2.59 11.54 -9.47
C LEU A 33 2.88 10.24 -8.69
N LEU A 34 4.00 10.20 -7.96
CA LEU A 34 4.38 9.11 -7.04
C LEU A 34 3.32 8.87 -5.97
N LEU A 35 2.81 9.94 -5.35
CA LEU A 35 1.71 9.84 -4.38
C LEU A 35 0.46 9.24 -5.02
N GLY A 36 0.13 9.65 -6.26
CA GLY A 36 -0.98 9.07 -7.02
C GLY A 36 -0.80 7.58 -7.29
N TYR A 37 0.40 7.15 -7.66
CA TYR A 37 0.71 5.73 -7.86
C TYR A 37 0.70 4.93 -6.56
N LEU A 38 1.20 5.50 -5.45
CA LEU A 38 1.14 4.87 -4.14
C LEU A 38 -0.30 4.59 -3.72
N VAL A 39 -1.20 5.58 -3.88
CA VAL A 39 -2.63 5.43 -3.57
C VAL A 39 -3.30 4.40 -4.48
N ILE A 40 -2.94 4.35 -5.78
CA ILE A 40 -3.50 3.33 -6.69
C ILE A 40 -3.01 1.94 -6.30
N ALA A 41 -1.71 1.78 -6.05
CA ALA A 41 -1.13 0.49 -5.68
C ALA A 41 -1.77 -0.03 -4.39
N SER A 42 -1.98 0.82 -3.38
CA SER A 42 -2.70 0.39 -2.17
C SER A 42 -4.14 -0.02 -2.49
N GLY A 43 -4.88 0.78 -3.27
CA GLY A 43 -6.22 0.41 -3.74
C GLY A 43 -6.28 -0.92 -4.50
N CYS A 44 -5.29 -1.20 -5.35
CA CYS A 44 -5.16 -2.47 -6.05
C CYS A 44 -4.90 -3.64 -5.09
N TRP A 45 -4.11 -3.42 -4.04
CA TRP A 45 -3.90 -4.44 -3.02
C TRP A 45 -5.23 -4.83 -2.34
N ALA A 46 -6.01 -3.85 -1.87
CA ALA A 46 -7.32 -4.11 -1.30
C ALA A 46 -8.26 -4.82 -2.30
N LEU A 47 -8.26 -4.40 -3.58
CA LEU A 47 -9.07 -5.04 -4.62
C LEU A 47 -8.71 -6.52 -4.78
N LEU A 48 -7.42 -6.85 -4.87
CA LEU A 48 -6.95 -8.23 -5.04
C LEU A 48 -7.32 -9.08 -3.83
N ASP A 49 -7.13 -8.60 -2.60
CA ASP A 49 -7.55 -9.32 -1.40
C ASP A 49 -9.08 -9.52 -1.37
N GLY A 50 -9.87 -8.54 -1.81
CA GLY A 50 -11.32 -8.69 -1.95
C GLY A 50 -11.70 -9.78 -2.96
N LEU A 51 -11.00 -9.85 -4.10
CA LEU A 51 -11.18 -10.92 -5.09
C LEU A 51 -10.81 -12.30 -4.54
N THR A 52 -9.71 -12.39 -3.77
CA THR A 52 -9.31 -13.61 -3.06
C THR A 52 -10.45 -14.18 -2.21
N GLN A 53 -11.26 -13.33 -1.58
CA GLN A 53 -12.32 -13.79 -0.68
C GLN A 53 -13.57 -14.33 -1.40
N ILE A 54 -13.85 -13.90 -2.63
CA ILE A 54 -15.04 -14.32 -3.39
C ILE A 54 -14.78 -15.48 -4.35
N LEU A 55 -13.52 -15.82 -4.62
CA LEU A 55 -13.14 -16.86 -5.57
C LEU A 55 -12.83 -18.21 -4.90
N ASN A 56 -12.72 -19.27 -5.70
CA ASN A 56 -12.31 -20.58 -5.19
C ASN A 56 -10.84 -20.54 -4.72
N PRO A 57 -10.47 -21.33 -3.70
CA PRO A 57 -9.13 -21.26 -3.08
C PRO A 57 -7.96 -21.35 -4.07
N GLU A 58 -8.07 -22.18 -5.12
CA GLU A 58 -7.02 -22.33 -6.14
C GLU A 58 -6.76 -21.03 -6.93
N ILE A 59 -7.81 -20.31 -7.33
CA ILE A 59 -7.66 -19.00 -8.01
C ILE A 59 -7.21 -17.95 -7.00
N SER A 60 -7.75 -18.00 -5.78
CA SER A 60 -7.35 -17.12 -4.68
C SER A 60 -5.84 -17.18 -4.41
N LEU A 61 -5.23 -18.36 -4.49
CA LEU A 61 -3.78 -18.53 -4.34
C LEU A 61 -2.99 -17.76 -5.40
N VAL A 62 -3.42 -17.83 -6.67
CA VAL A 62 -2.80 -17.07 -7.77
C VAL A 62 -2.95 -15.56 -7.57
N ILE A 63 -4.14 -15.12 -7.15
CA ILE A 63 -4.41 -13.70 -6.88
C ILE A 63 -3.57 -13.19 -5.71
N GLN A 64 -3.36 -14.01 -4.68
CA GLN A 64 -2.57 -13.62 -3.52
C GLN A 64 -1.09 -13.39 -3.85
N ASN A 65 -0.53 -14.15 -4.78
CA ASN A 65 0.80 -13.87 -5.32
C ASN A 65 0.85 -12.50 -6.02
N GLY A 66 -0.23 -12.14 -6.74
CA GLY A 66 -0.40 -10.79 -7.30
C GLY A 66 -0.53 -9.72 -6.20
N ALA A 67 -1.26 -9.99 -5.12
CA ALA A 67 -1.40 -9.07 -3.99
C ALA A 67 -0.05 -8.80 -3.32
N LEU A 68 0.79 -9.83 -3.17
CA LEU A 68 2.15 -9.69 -2.65
C LEU A 68 3.04 -8.83 -3.58
N PHE A 69 2.95 -9.05 -4.89
CA PHE A 69 3.63 -8.18 -5.86
C PHE A 69 3.21 -6.71 -5.67
N VAL A 70 1.90 -6.46 -5.50
CA VAL A 70 1.39 -5.10 -5.29
C VAL A 70 1.82 -4.52 -3.94
N SER A 71 1.92 -5.30 -2.87
CA SER A 71 2.39 -4.81 -1.57
C SER A 71 3.87 -4.37 -1.63
N ALA A 72 4.70 -5.03 -2.43
CA ALA A 72 6.05 -4.56 -2.73
C ALA A 72 6.02 -3.20 -3.44
N PHE A 73 5.14 -3.02 -4.42
CA PHE A 73 4.96 -1.71 -5.06
C PHE A 73 4.59 -0.63 -4.05
N VAL A 74 3.68 -0.91 -3.11
CA VAL A 74 3.29 0.05 -2.07
C VAL A 74 4.50 0.46 -1.22
N ALA A 75 5.30 -0.49 -0.74
CA ALA A 75 6.49 -0.21 0.08
C ALA A 75 7.54 0.62 -0.67
N PHE A 76 7.87 0.24 -1.92
CA PHE A 76 8.83 0.96 -2.73
C PHE A 76 8.34 2.35 -3.16
N LEU A 77 7.08 2.49 -3.55
CA LEU A 77 6.51 3.80 -3.90
C LEU A 77 6.50 4.74 -2.68
N PHE A 78 6.21 4.21 -1.48
CA PHE A 78 6.32 4.98 -0.24
C PHE A 78 7.77 5.42 0.01
N PHE A 79 8.74 4.52 -0.14
CA PHE A 79 10.16 4.86 -0.01
C PHE A 79 10.60 5.93 -1.02
N PHE A 80 10.24 5.78 -2.30
CA PHE A 80 10.59 6.76 -3.34
C PHE A 80 9.91 8.11 -3.14
N LEU A 81 8.65 8.13 -2.72
CA LEU A 81 7.94 9.36 -2.34
C LEU A 81 8.64 10.04 -1.15
N SER A 82 9.03 9.27 -0.14
CA SER A 82 9.76 9.78 1.03
C SER A 82 11.09 10.43 0.62
N TYR A 83 11.83 9.77 -0.27
CA TYR A 83 13.04 10.32 -0.86
C TYR A 83 12.78 11.59 -1.68
N SER A 84 11.66 11.63 -2.42
CA SER A 84 11.32 12.76 -3.28
C SER A 84 11.01 14.04 -2.52
N PHE A 85 10.72 13.96 -1.21
CA PHE A 85 10.60 15.15 -0.34
C PHE A 85 11.95 15.78 0.02
N ILE A 86 13.06 15.04 -0.11
CA ILE A 86 14.41 15.56 0.16
C ILE A 86 15.08 16.00 -1.14
N LYS A 87 14.98 15.15 -2.19
CA LYS A 87 15.65 15.36 -3.46
C LYS A 87 14.66 15.22 -4.60
N HIS A 88 14.68 16.18 -5.53
CA HIS A 88 13.86 16.10 -6.73
C HIS A 88 14.22 14.85 -7.55
N ILE A 89 13.21 14.02 -7.84
CA ILE A 89 13.33 12.87 -8.75
C ILE A 89 12.91 13.29 -10.15
N GLU A 90 13.82 13.17 -11.11
CA GLU A 90 13.49 13.39 -12.51
C GLU A 90 12.50 12.34 -13.02
N ARG A 91 11.58 12.76 -13.89
CA ARG A 91 10.53 11.86 -14.41
C ARG A 91 11.10 10.68 -15.20
N LYS A 92 12.24 10.84 -15.86
CA LYS A 92 12.94 9.73 -16.55
C LYS A 92 13.44 8.68 -15.55
N THR A 93 14.02 9.12 -14.45
CA THR A 93 14.51 8.26 -13.36
C THR A 93 13.36 7.53 -12.65
N LEU A 94 12.17 8.14 -12.56
CA LEU A 94 10.99 7.48 -11.99
C LEU A 94 10.69 6.13 -12.67
N TYR A 95 10.71 6.08 -14.00
CA TYR A 95 10.44 4.84 -14.73
C TYR A 95 11.44 3.73 -14.38
N LEU A 96 12.71 4.08 -14.22
CA LEU A 96 13.76 3.13 -13.81
C LEU A 96 13.57 2.69 -12.36
N LEU A 97 13.20 3.59 -11.46
CA LEU A 97 12.95 3.27 -10.06
C LEU A 97 11.77 2.32 -9.88
N VAL A 98 10.73 2.45 -10.70
CA VAL A 98 9.56 1.54 -10.69
C VAL A 98 9.91 0.13 -11.19
N LEU A 99 11.02 -0.05 -11.92
CA LEU A 99 11.50 -1.39 -12.26
C LEU A 99 11.98 -2.17 -11.03
N ILE A 100 12.47 -1.49 -9.99
CA ILE A 100 12.96 -2.16 -8.77
C ILE A 100 11.85 -2.99 -8.09
N PRO A 101 10.68 -2.42 -7.69
CA PRO A 101 9.59 -3.22 -7.15
C PRO A 101 9.07 -4.26 -8.14
N LEU A 102 9.16 -4.00 -9.46
CA LEU A 102 8.77 -4.97 -10.47
C LEU A 102 9.67 -6.20 -10.46
N PHE A 103 10.99 -6.01 -10.47
CA PHE A 103 11.96 -7.11 -10.38
C PHE A 103 11.87 -7.84 -9.04
N VAL A 104 11.82 -7.10 -7.93
CA VAL A 104 11.74 -7.68 -6.59
C VAL A 104 10.44 -8.48 -6.42
N GLY A 105 9.30 -7.90 -6.81
CA GLY A 105 8.01 -8.57 -6.74
C GLY A 105 7.95 -9.82 -7.63
N LEU A 106 8.45 -9.74 -8.88
CA LEU A 106 8.51 -10.90 -9.77
C LEU A 106 9.42 -12.01 -9.22
N LEU A 107 10.58 -11.66 -8.65
CA LEU A 107 11.46 -12.64 -8.02
C LEU A 107 10.76 -13.35 -6.86
N PHE A 108 10.05 -12.62 -6.00
CA PHE A 108 9.27 -13.23 -4.91
C PHE A 108 8.11 -14.08 -5.42
N SER A 109 7.39 -13.64 -6.45
CA SER A 109 6.28 -14.42 -7.01
C SER A 109 6.73 -15.67 -7.77
N LEU A 110 7.92 -15.67 -8.38
CA LEU A 110 8.44 -16.80 -9.15
C LEU A 110 9.25 -17.81 -8.34
N PHE A 111 9.92 -17.36 -7.27
CA PHE A 111 10.88 -18.19 -6.52
C PHE A 111 10.64 -18.20 -5.01
N GLY A 112 9.70 -17.41 -4.50
CA GLY A 112 9.53 -17.22 -3.07
C GLY A 112 8.75 -18.33 -2.38
N ASP A 113 7.96 -19.14 -3.09
CA ASP A 113 7.10 -20.19 -2.51
C ASP A 113 6.45 -19.75 -1.18
N ILE A 114 5.91 -18.52 -1.16
CA ILE A 114 5.42 -17.88 0.07
C ILE A 114 4.07 -18.47 0.47
N TYR A 115 3.25 -18.86 -0.51
CA TYR A 115 1.96 -19.48 -0.32
C TYR A 115 1.98 -20.88 -0.93
N TYR A 116 1.71 -21.90 -0.12
CA TYR A 116 1.70 -23.30 -0.58
C TYR A 116 0.31 -23.83 -0.89
N SER A 117 -0.69 -23.33 -0.18
CA SER A 117 -2.06 -23.78 -0.32
C SER A 117 -3.01 -22.71 0.16
N ALA A 118 -4.28 -22.86 -0.20
CA ALA A 118 -5.36 -22.03 0.26
C ALA A 118 -6.56 -22.93 0.58
N GLU A 119 -7.24 -22.64 1.67
CA GLU A 119 -8.43 -23.38 2.09
C GLU A 119 -9.56 -22.41 2.45
N ARG A 120 -10.80 -22.88 2.31
CA ARG A 120 -11.95 -22.08 2.71
C ARG A 120 -12.34 -22.43 4.13
N VAL A 121 -12.19 -21.45 5.03
CA VAL A 121 -12.47 -21.60 6.45
C VAL A 121 -13.83 -20.97 6.77
N TYR A 122 -14.54 -21.59 7.70
CA TYR A 122 -15.81 -21.10 8.24
C TYR A 122 -15.65 -20.89 9.75
N MET A 123 -15.76 -19.63 10.19
CA MET A 123 -15.58 -19.27 11.60
C MET A 123 -16.59 -18.21 12.00
N ASN A 124 -17.34 -18.46 13.08
CA ASN A 124 -18.34 -17.52 13.63
C ASN A 124 -19.33 -16.96 12.59
N GLY A 125 -19.76 -17.78 11.63
CA GLY A 125 -20.67 -17.38 10.54
C GLY A 125 -20.00 -16.64 9.36
N PHE A 126 -18.69 -16.38 9.43
CA PHE A 126 -17.89 -15.84 8.33
C PHE A 126 -17.27 -16.97 7.51
N SER A 127 -17.13 -16.74 6.20
CA SER A 127 -16.44 -17.63 5.28
C SER A 127 -15.35 -16.82 4.59
N TYR A 128 -14.11 -17.25 4.70
CA TYR A 128 -12.98 -16.57 4.08
C TYR A 128 -11.99 -17.60 3.54
N VAL A 129 -11.15 -17.17 2.61
CA VAL A 129 -10.03 -17.98 2.13
C VAL A 129 -8.85 -17.74 3.05
N HIS A 130 -8.48 -18.78 3.79
CA HIS A 130 -7.27 -18.82 4.58
C HIS A 130 -6.11 -19.26 3.69
N MET A 131 -5.02 -18.51 3.74
CA MET A 131 -3.79 -18.83 3.03
C MET A 131 -2.87 -19.60 3.97
N ILE A 132 -2.25 -20.66 3.46
CA ILE A 132 -1.24 -21.43 4.17
C ILE A 132 0.12 -20.97 3.66
N TYR A 133 0.93 -20.43 4.56
CA TYR A 133 2.18 -19.75 4.25
C TYR A 133 3.41 -20.64 4.48
N ASN A 134 4.51 -20.39 3.78
CA ASN A 134 5.82 -20.73 4.29
C ASN A 134 6.21 -19.72 5.38
N ASP A 135 6.28 -20.13 6.64
CA ASP A 135 6.60 -19.22 7.74
C ASP A 135 7.93 -18.48 7.56
N VAL A 136 8.96 -19.16 7.05
CA VAL A 136 10.30 -18.58 6.85
C VAL A 136 10.27 -17.56 5.72
N ASN A 137 9.76 -17.91 4.55
CA ASN A 137 9.72 -17.01 3.39
C ASN A 137 8.75 -15.85 3.64
N TYR A 138 7.60 -16.11 4.25
CA TYR A 138 6.66 -15.07 4.65
C TYR A 138 7.30 -14.08 5.63
N THR A 139 7.97 -14.57 6.68
CA THR A 139 8.66 -13.71 7.66
C THR A 139 9.77 -12.90 7.02
N LEU A 140 10.58 -13.51 6.15
CA LEU A 140 11.63 -12.81 5.41
C LEU A 140 11.04 -11.71 4.52
N THR A 141 9.99 -12.01 3.77
CA THR A 141 9.33 -11.03 2.90
C THR A 141 8.74 -9.87 3.69
N VAL A 142 8.00 -10.15 4.77
CA VAL A 142 7.46 -9.11 5.66
C VAL A 142 8.59 -8.26 6.25
N SER A 143 9.69 -8.88 6.66
CA SER A 143 10.85 -8.16 7.22
C SER A 143 11.52 -7.23 6.21
N ILE A 144 11.69 -7.68 4.96
CA ILE A 144 12.27 -6.86 3.88
C ILE A 144 11.36 -5.65 3.59
N LEU A 145 10.05 -5.88 3.48
CA LEU A 145 9.08 -4.79 3.28
C LEU A 145 9.06 -3.82 4.46
N PHE A 146 9.17 -4.33 5.70
CA PHE A 146 9.26 -3.51 6.90
C PHE A 146 10.50 -2.62 6.89
N ILE A 147 11.67 -3.14 6.51
CA ILE A 147 12.91 -2.36 6.41
C ILE A 147 12.75 -1.20 5.41
N LEU A 148 12.11 -1.45 4.26
CA LEU A 148 11.84 -0.41 3.26
C LEU A 148 10.90 0.68 3.79
N ILE A 149 9.84 0.28 4.50
CA ILE A 149 8.89 1.21 5.13
C ILE A 149 9.62 2.03 6.22
N LEU A 150 10.43 1.40 7.05
CA LEU A 150 11.22 2.08 8.08
C LEU A 150 12.20 3.09 7.47
N ALA A 151 12.90 2.70 6.41
CA ALA A 151 13.78 3.60 5.67
C ALA A 151 13.00 4.81 5.10
N GLY A 152 11.79 4.59 4.58
CA GLY A 152 10.89 5.66 4.14
C GLY A 152 10.56 6.65 5.28
N PHE A 153 10.21 6.15 6.47
CA PHE A 153 9.95 7.01 7.63
C PHE A 153 11.19 7.79 8.09
N ILE A 154 12.38 7.19 8.03
CA ILE A 154 13.64 7.89 8.32
C ILE A 154 13.84 9.06 7.35
N LEU A 155 13.65 8.81 6.04
CA LEU A 155 13.75 9.85 5.01
C LEU A 155 12.72 10.96 5.23
N ILE A 156 11.48 10.63 5.57
CA ILE A 156 10.45 11.61 5.93
C ILE A 156 10.89 12.45 7.13
N GLY A 157 11.47 11.82 8.17
CA GLY A 157 11.98 12.52 9.35
C GLY A 157 13.08 13.53 8.99
N ILE A 158 13.95 13.18 8.05
CA ILE A 158 14.94 14.11 7.48
C ILE A 158 14.23 15.23 6.71
N ALA A 159 13.30 14.90 5.82
CA ALA A 159 12.56 15.87 5.01
C ALA A 159 11.83 16.92 5.87
N VAL A 160 11.20 16.50 6.97
CA VAL A 160 10.53 17.42 7.92
C VAL A 160 11.53 18.42 8.53
N LYS A 161 12.75 17.99 8.82
CA LYS A 161 13.80 18.85 9.40
C LYS A 161 14.41 19.81 8.37
N THR A 162 14.56 19.38 7.12
CA THR A 162 15.23 20.16 6.06
C THR A 162 14.28 21.07 5.29
N THR A 163 12.97 20.80 5.31
CA THR A 163 11.96 21.60 4.58
C THR A 163 11.78 22.97 5.23
N ARG A 164 12.08 24.03 4.47
CA ARG A 164 11.90 25.43 4.90
C ARG A 164 10.48 25.96 4.69
N ASP A 165 9.74 25.43 3.72
CA ASP A 165 8.34 25.80 3.49
C ASP A 165 7.45 25.20 4.59
N GLU A 166 6.88 26.07 5.42
CA GLU A 166 6.01 25.69 6.54
C GLU A 166 4.80 24.87 6.11
N THR A 167 4.21 25.22 4.96
CA THR A 167 3.01 24.56 4.44
C THR A 167 3.36 23.15 4.00
N LEU A 168 4.44 23.00 3.24
CA LEU A 168 4.92 21.69 2.80
C LEU A 168 5.31 20.84 4.01
N ARG A 169 6.05 21.40 4.96
CA ARG A 169 6.45 20.72 6.21
C ARG A 169 5.24 20.22 7.00
N LYS A 170 4.19 21.03 7.12
CA LYS A 170 2.93 20.64 7.77
C LYS A 170 2.24 19.49 7.04
N ASN A 171 2.19 19.53 5.71
CA ASN A 171 1.60 18.47 4.91
C ASN A 171 2.37 17.15 5.03
N ILE A 172 3.72 17.21 5.04
CA ILE A 172 4.57 16.05 5.29
C ILE A 172 4.29 15.48 6.69
N LYS A 173 4.22 16.31 7.75
CA LYS A 173 3.90 15.83 9.11
C LYS A 173 2.55 15.12 9.18
N PHE A 174 1.50 15.67 8.58
CA PHE A 174 0.19 15.02 8.56
C PHE A 174 0.19 13.73 7.76
N PHE A 175 0.85 13.72 6.60
CA PHE A 175 1.03 12.50 5.83
C PHE A 175 1.77 11.42 6.62
N THR A 176 2.82 11.82 7.35
CA THR A 176 3.63 10.92 8.19
C THR A 176 2.78 10.29 9.29
N ALA A 177 2.04 11.11 10.04
CA ALA A 177 1.20 10.65 11.14
C ALA A 177 0.11 9.70 10.62
N GLY A 178 -0.59 10.07 9.56
CA GLY A 178 -1.63 9.22 8.99
C GLY A 178 -1.09 7.91 8.40
N THR A 179 0.05 7.96 7.71
CA THR A 179 0.68 6.75 7.15
C THR A 179 1.23 5.83 8.24
N LEU A 180 1.78 6.39 9.33
CA LEU A 180 2.21 5.61 10.49
C LEU A 180 1.04 4.89 11.15
N THR A 181 -0.09 5.57 11.35
CA THR A 181 -1.32 4.95 11.86
C THR A 181 -1.81 3.85 10.93
N ALA A 182 -1.76 4.07 9.61
CA ALA A 182 -2.15 3.09 8.60
C ALA A 182 -1.29 1.82 8.70
N VAL A 183 0.04 2.00 8.70
CA VAL A 183 1.02 0.89 8.82
C VAL A 183 0.82 0.15 10.14
N ALA A 184 0.74 0.85 11.27
CA ALA A 184 0.53 0.23 12.57
C ALA A 184 -0.76 -0.60 12.61
N SER A 185 -1.85 -0.05 12.08
CA SER A 185 -3.15 -0.75 12.00
C SER A 185 -3.05 -2.01 11.13
N THR A 186 -2.35 -1.94 10.00
CA THR A 186 -2.12 -3.08 9.11
C THR A 186 -1.31 -4.18 9.78
N TYR A 187 -0.26 -3.86 10.54
CA TYR A 187 0.49 -4.87 11.28
C TYR A 187 -0.32 -5.50 12.43
N ILE A 188 -1.12 -4.71 13.14
CA ILE A 188 -2.02 -5.22 14.20
C ILE A 188 -3.05 -6.17 13.60
N LEU A 189 -3.72 -5.76 12.51
CA LEU A 189 -4.72 -6.59 11.83
C LEU A 189 -4.07 -7.83 11.20
N GLY A 190 -2.95 -7.68 10.51
CA GLY A 190 -2.20 -8.80 9.91
C GLY A 190 -1.73 -9.83 10.95
N SER A 191 -1.28 -9.38 12.13
CA SER A 191 -0.97 -10.28 13.23
C SER A 191 -2.20 -11.04 13.70
N GLY A 192 -3.37 -10.38 13.73
CA GLY A 192 -4.63 -11.03 14.08
C GLY A 192 -5.11 -12.04 13.04
N GLU A 193 -4.83 -11.81 11.76
CA GLU A 193 -5.11 -12.74 10.66
C GLU A 193 -4.32 -14.04 10.82
N VAL A 194 -3.02 -13.91 11.13
CA VAL A 194 -2.10 -15.03 11.27
C VAL A 194 -2.31 -15.78 12.59
N LEU A 195 -2.43 -15.06 13.72
CA LEU A 195 -2.48 -15.67 15.05
C LEU A 195 -3.88 -16.09 15.50
N TYR A 196 -4.91 -15.37 15.07
CA TYR A 196 -6.28 -15.56 15.53
C TYR A 196 -7.25 -15.95 14.42
N HIS A 197 -6.74 -16.26 13.22
CA HIS A 197 -7.58 -16.68 12.07
C HIS A 197 -8.70 -15.67 11.77
N LEU A 198 -8.40 -14.38 11.92
CA LEU A 198 -9.32 -13.29 11.60
C LEU A 198 -9.39 -13.04 10.08
N PRO A 199 -10.49 -12.47 9.58
CA PRO A 199 -10.58 -12.07 8.17
C PRO A 199 -9.46 -11.09 7.77
N PRO A 200 -8.95 -11.15 6.52
CA PRO A 200 -7.74 -10.43 6.08
C PRO A 200 -7.86 -8.91 5.87
N LEU A 201 -8.23 -8.15 6.90
CA LEU A 201 -8.57 -6.73 6.84
C LEU A 201 -7.36 -5.77 6.73
N SER A 202 -6.14 -6.27 6.83
CA SER A 202 -4.89 -5.50 6.83
C SER A 202 -4.73 -4.59 5.61
N SER A 203 -5.14 -5.04 4.42
CA SER A 203 -5.09 -4.27 3.18
C SER A 203 -6.15 -3.17 3.07
N ILE A 204 -7.26 -3.25 3.82
CA ILE A 204 -8.24 -2.16 3.91
C ILE A 204 -7.63 -1.01 4.71
N ALA A 205 -7.02 -1.31 5.85
CA ALA A 205 -6.43 -0.31 6.75
C ALA A 205 -5.32 0.48 6.04
N ILE A 206 -4.40 -0.20 5.36
CA ILE A 206 -3.31 0.48 4.64
C ILE A 206 -3.87 1.34 3.50
N SER A 207 -4.86 0.82 2.75
CA SER A 207 -5.42 1.49 1.58
C SER A 207 -6.15 2.76 1.93
N ILE A 208 -7.09 2.67 2.88
CA ILE A 208 -7.84 3.83 3.38
C ILE A 208 -6.88 4.81 4.07
N GLY A 209 -5.97 4.30 4.90
CA GLY A 209 -5.02 5.13 5.64
C GLY A 209 -4.09 5.93 4.73
N ILE A 210 -3.48 5.29 3.71
CA ILE A 210 -2.66 5.98 2.71
C ILE A 210 -3.51 6.98 1.90
N ALA A 211 -4.70 6.60 1.46
CA ALA A 211 -5.56 7.50 0.67
C ALA A 211 -5.95 8.75 1.46
N ILE A 212 -6.40 8.62 2.71
CA ILE A 212 -6.73 9.75 3.59
C ILE A 212 -5.48 10.60 3.87
N SER A 213 -4.35 9.97 4.20
CA SER A 213 -3.08 10.67 4.47
C SER A 213 -2.63 11.50 3.27
N SER A 214 -2.82 10.97 2.06
CA SER A 214 -2.46 11.63 0.81
C SER A 214 -3.25 12.92 0.56
N LEU A 215 -4.44 13.06 1.15
CA LEU A 215 -5.25 14.28 1.04
C LEU A 215 -4.57 15.50 1.69
N SER A 216 -3.59 15.32 2.56
CA SER A 216 -2.78 16.44 3.09
C SER A 216 -2.05 17.21 1.98
N PHE A 217 -1.78 16.56 0.84
CA PHE A 217 -1.16 17.17 -0.34
C PHE A 217 -2.16 17.60 -1.41
N LYS A 218 -3.47 17.59 -1.14
CA LYS A 218 -4.47 18.08 -2.09
C LYS A 218 -4.26 19.56 -2.36
N THR A 219 -4.17 19.95 -3.64
CA THR A 219 -4.07 21.36 -4.03
C THR A 219 -5.39 22.06 -3.70
N LYS A 220 -5.35 23.18 -2.97
CA LYS A 220 -6.52 24.04 -2.81
C LYS A 220 -6.83 24.69 -4.16
N ARG A 221 -8.03 24.48 -4.70
CA ARG A 221 -8.51 25.22 -5.87
C ARG A 221 -9.05 26.58 -5.43
N HIS A 222 -8.24 27.63 -5.57
CA HIS A 222 -8.61 28.95 -6.12
C HIS A 222 -7.38 29.86 -6.09
N GLY A 223 -6.87 30.24 -7.26
CA GLY A 223 -5.96 31.38 -7.44
C GLY A 223 -4.46 31.21 -7.18
N GLU A 224 -3.99 30.18 -6.48
CA GLU A 224 -2.55 30.08 -6.17
C GLU A 224 -1.76 29.31 -7.24
N PRO A 225 -0.62 29.84 -7.73
CA PRO A 225 0.23 29.13 -8.66
C PRO A 225 0.70 27.81 -8.04
N THR A 226 0.78 26.78 -8.87
CA THR A 226 1.29 25.45 -8.51
C THR A 226 2.73 25.57 -8.05
N ARG A 227 2.95 25.76 -6.75
CA ARG A 227 4.30 25.79 -6.20
C ARG A 227 4.88 24.38 -6.26
N PRO A 228 6.14 24.25 -6.69
CA PRO A 228 6.82 22.96 -6.67
C PRO A 228 6.86 22.46 -5.22
N ILE A 229 6.40 21.23 -5.03
CA ILE A 229 6.82 20.37 -3.91
C ILE A 229 8.28 20.01 -4.19
#